data_AF-F1T9F4-F1
#
_entry.id   AF-F1T9F4-F1
#
_cell.length_a   1.000
_cell.length_b   1.000
_cell.length_c   1.000
_cell.angle_alpha   90.00
_cell.angle_beta   90.00
_cell.angle_gamma   90.00
#
_symmetry.space_group_name_H-M   'P 1'
#
loop_
_entity.id
_entity.type
_entity.pdbx_description
1 polymer ?
#
loop_
_entity_poly.entity_id
_entity_poly.type
_entity_poly.pdbx_seq_one_letter_code
_entity_poly.pdbx_strand_id
1 'polypeptide(L)'
;MSKKKITLILIPVAALILLVTLFIYNSCTFTIENNDKVIKYKIEAFISRGTTPESKINIKNKIQIENVKIVSFDISSSKGNSFGYCILTKSAFIDKFKINNVRSGTETIYLPVISTKNGKYLVAIGEQYSKKATYVKVKLNDNNYTFDITSPYCILHKKVPKNTSTSEVADFTFYDKNEKEIPYSDIMEKL
;
A
#
# COMPACT_ATOMS: atom_id res chain seq x y z
N MET A 1 -48.07 -19.37 -21.90
CA MET A 1 -47.53 -18.08 -21.43
C MET A 1 -47.32 -17.17 -22.64
N SER A 2 -47.92 -15.97 -22.68
CA SER A 2 -47.84 -15.08 -23.86
C SER A 2 -46.37 -14.78 -24.22
N LYS A 3 -46.01 -14.77 -25.50
CA LYS A 3 -44.65 -14.44 -25.98
C LYS A 3 -44.12 -13.16 -25.32
N LYS A 4 -44.98 -12.17 -25.07
CA LYS A 4 -44.64 -10.91 -24.37
C LYS A 4 -44.16 -11.13 -22.93
N LYS A 5 -44.71 -12.11 -22.20
CA LYS A 5 -44.31 -12.44 -20.82
C LYS A 5 -42.95 -13.15 -20.78
N ILE A 6 -42.62 -13.94 -21.82
CA ILE A 6 -41.32 -14.61 -21.94
C ILE A 6 -40.23 -13.58 -22.24
N THR A 7 -40.47 -12.66 -23.17
CA THR A 7 -39.52 -11.58 -23.52
C THR A 7 -39.27 -10.63 -22.34
N LEU A 8 -40.30 -10.31 -21.54
CA LEU A 8 -40.19 -9.43 -20.37
C LEU A 8 -39.27 -10.00 -19.27
N ILE A 9 -39.14 -11.33 -19.18
CA ILE A 9 -38.29 -12.02 -18.20
C ILE A 9 -36.88 -12.28 -18.74
N LEU A 10 -36.75 -12.56 -20.05
CA LEU A 10 -35.45 -12.87 -20.67
C LEU A 10 -34.47 -11.69 -20.69
N ILE A 11 -34.97 -10.46 -20.93
CA ILE A 11 -34.14 -9.25 -20.99
C ILE A 11 -33.44 -8.96 -19.64
N PRO A 12 -34.13 -8.89 -18.49
CA PRO A 12 -33.47 -8.63 -17.21
C PRO A 12 -32.53 -9.76 -16.79
N VAL A 13 -32.83 -11.02 -17.12
CA VAL A 13 -31.95 -12.15 -16.84
C VAL A 13 -30.66 -12.05 -17.67
N ALA A 14 -30.76 -11.74 -18.97
CA ALA A 14 -29.59 -11.53 -19.82
C ALA A 14 -28.74 -10.34 -19.34
N ALA A 15 -29.38 -9.24 -18.93
CA ALA A 15 -28.69 -8.08 -18.36
C ALA A 15 -27.96 -8.43 -17.04
N LEU A 16 -28.58 -9.23 -16.17
CA LEU A 16 -27.96 -9.70 -14.94
C LEU A 16 -26.74 -10.59 -15.22
N ILE A 17 -26.84 -11.52 -16.18
CA ILE A 17 -25.71 -12.37 -16.61
C ILE A 17 -24.57 -11.52 -17.16
N LEU A 18 -24.87 -10.50 -17.96
CA LEU A 18 -23.86 -9.57 -18.48
C LEU A 18 -23.18 -8.79 -17.35
N LEU A 19 -23.93 -8.31 -16.36
CA LEU A 19 -23.38 -7.59 -15.21
C LEU A 19 -22.49 -8.49 -14.36
N VAL A 20 -22.90 -9.74 -14.11
CA VAL A 20 -22.11 -10.72 -13.35
C VAL A 20 -20.83 -11.10 -14.10
N THR A 21 -20.90 -11.32 -15.41
CA THR A 21 -19.71 -11.65 -16.22
C THR A 21 -18.74 -10.48 -16.30
N LEU A 22 -19.22 -9.24 -16.48
CA LEU A 22 -18.40 -8.03 -16.41
C LEU A 22 -17.76 -7.85 -15.02
N PHE A 23 -18.50 -8.13 -13.95
CA PHE A 23 -17.99 -8.06 -12.58
C PHE A 23 -16.88 -9.10 -12.34
N ILE A 24 -17.07 -10.35 -12.79
CA ILE A 24 -16.06 -11.42 -12.67
C ILE A 24 -14.83 -11.08 -13.51
N TYR A 25 -15.01 -10.65 -14.76
CA TYR A 25 -13.91 -10.29 -15.66
C TYR A 25 -13.05 -9.19 -15.04
N ASN A 26 -13.66 -8.07 -14.63
CA ASN A 26 -12.97 -6.99 -13.93
C ASN A 26 -12.41 -7.43 -12.57
N SER A 27 -13.02 -8.41 -11.91
CA SER A 27 -12.51 -8.91 -10.65
C SER A 27 -11.29 -9.81 -10.80
N CYS A 28 -11.14 -10.52 -11.92
CA CYS A 28 -10.05 -11.47 -12.16
C CYS A 28 -8.83 -10.85 -12.85
N THR A 29 -9.02 -9.92 -13.79
CA THR A 29 -7.92 -9.35 -14.61
C THR A 29 -6.90 -8.54 -13.81
N PHE A 30 -7.32 -7.91 -12.72
CA PHE A 30 -6.45 -7.10 -11.86
C PHE A 30 -5.96 -7.82 -10.59
N THR A 31 -6.10 -9.14 -10.56
CA THR A 31 -5.65 -9.93 -9.40
C THR A 31 -4.19 -10.37 -9.50
N ILE A 32 -3.56 -10.50 -8.34
CA ILE A 32 -2.14 -10.76 -8.16
C ILE A 32 -2.01 -11.96 -7.24
N GLU A 33 -1.34 -12.99 -7.75
CA GLU A 33 -1.03 -14.16 -6.96
C GLU A 33 -0.01 -13.83 -5.88
N ASN A 34 -0.06 -14.59 -4.78
CA ASN A 34 0.84 -14.39 -3.65
C ASN A 34 2.26 -14.91 -3.94
N ASN A 35 2.90 -14.34 -4.95
CA ASN A 35 4.21 -14.73 -5.44
C ASN A 35 5.05 -13.48 -5.68
N ASP A 36 6.25 -13.43 -5.11
CA ASP A 36 7.10 -12.23 -5.16
C ASP A 36 7.44 -11.81 -6.61
N LYS A 37 7.65 -12.76 -7.54
CA LYS A 37 7.91 -12.44 -8.95
C LYS A 37 6.69 -11.81 -9.61
N VAL A 38 5.50 -12.35 -9.34
CA VAL A 38 4.23 -11.84 -9.89
C VAL A 38 3.90 -10.47 -9.30
N ILE A 39 4.06 -10.31 -7.98
CA ILE A 39 3.88 -9.04 -7.28
C ILE A 39 4.83 -7.98 -7.87
N LYS A 40 6.12 -8.32 -7.99
CA LYS A 40 7.13 -7.43 -8.57
C LYS A 40 6.72 -6.95 -9.96
N TYR A 41 6.43 -7.89 -10.87
CA TYR A 41 6.04 -7.57 -12.24
C TYR A 41 4.76 -6.71 -12.29
N LYS A 42 3.78 -6.99 -11.43
CA LYS A 42 2.52 -6.22 -11.39
C LYS A 42 2.71 -4.82 -10.83
N ILE A 43 3.60 -4.62 -9.86
CA ILE A 43 3.96 -3.27 -9.38
C ILE A 43 4.70 -2.50 -10.48
N GLU A 44 5.68 -3.13 -11.13
CA GLU A 44 6.42 -2.55 -12.27
C GLU A 44 5.46 -2.11 -13.39
N ALA A 45 4.56 -2.99 -13.81
CA ALA A 45 3.54 -2.69 -14.81
C ALA A 45 2.59 -1.57 -14.34
N PHE A 46 2.21 -1.53 -13.06
CA PHE A 46 1.34 -0.48 -12.51
C PHE A 46 2.02 0.89 -12.56
N ILE A 47 3.29 0.97 -12.16
CA ILE A 47 4.07 2.22 -12.20
C ILE A 47 4.23 2.72 -13.63
N SER A 48 4.50 1.82 -14.58
CA SER A 48 4.56 2.12 -16.01
C SER A 48 3.19 2.29 -16.67
N ARG A 49 2.08 2.36 -15.91
CA ARG A 49 0.71 2.52 -16.42
C ARG A 49 0.32 1.48 -17.48
N GLY A 50 0.84 0.26 -17.37
CA GLY A 50 0.53 -0.85 -18.25
C GLY A 50 1.37 -0.92 -19.54
N THR A 51 2.38 -0.06 -19.71
CA THR A 51 3.37 -0.21 -20.78
C THR A 51 4.53 -1.11 -20.34
N THR A 52 5.47 -1.39 -21.25
CA THR A 52 6.70 -2.12 -20.94
C THR A 52 7.41 -1.46 -19.76
N PRO A 53 7.78 -2.20 -18.69
CA PRO A 53 8.40 -1.60 -17.53
C PRO A 53 9.74 -0.94 -17.85
N GLU A 54 9.75 0.39 -17.93
CA GLU A 54 10.99 1.17 -17.98
C GLU A 54 11.67 1.23 -16.60
N SER A 55 10.86 1.11 -15.55
CA SER A 55 11.33 1.10 -14.17
C SER A 55 11.42 -0.32 -13.65
N LYS A 56 12.57 -0.67 -13.08
CA LYS A 56 12.76 -1.95 -12.39
C LYS A 56 12.69 -1.73 -10.90
N ILE A 57 12.01 -2.61 -10.18
CA ILE A 57 11.96 -2.53 -8.72
C ILE A 57 12.76 -3.66 -8.07
N ASN A 58 13.26 -3.39 -6.86
CA ASN A 58 13.84 -4.39 -5.98
C ASN A 58 13.08 -4.41 -4.66
N ILE A 59 12.40 -5.52 -4.35
CA ILE A 59 11.63 -5.66 -3.10
C ILE A 59 12.59 -5.72 -1.91
N LYS A 60 12.37 -4.86 -0.91
CA LYS A 60 13.22 -4.76 0.29
C LYS A 60 12.58 -5.36 1.52
N ASN A 61 11.29 -5.06 1.74
CA ASN A 61 10.57 -5.58 2.88
C ASN A 61 9.12 -5.88 2.50
N LYS A 62 8.51 -6.83 3.22
CA LYS A 62 7.11 -7.20 3.06
C LYS A 62 6.51 -7.61 4.38
N ILE A 63 5.30 -7.15 4.65
CA ILE A 63 4.52 -7.59 5.81
C ILE A 63 3.07 -7.88 5.40
N GLN A 64 2.40 -8.66 6.23
CA GLN A 64 0.97 -8.96 6.10
C GLN A 64 0.26 -8.45 7.35
N ILE A 65 -0.70 -7.55 7.19
CA ILE A 65 -1.62 -7.09 8.23
C ILE A 65 -3.01 -7.58 7.83
N GLU A 66 -3.43 -8.72 8.38
CA GLU A 66 -4.71 -9.35 8.07
C GLU A 66 -4.90 -9.63 6.55
N ASN A 67 -5.85 -8.95 5.91
CA ASN A 67 -6.13 -9.04 4.48
C ASN A 67 -5.30 -8.05 3.64
N VAL A 68 -4.43 -7.25 4.25
CA VAL A 68 -3.59 -6.29 3.55
C VAL A 68 -2.13 -6.75 3.55
N LYS A 69 -1.50 -6.73 2.39
CA LYS A 69 -0.07 -6.94 2.21
C LYS A 69 0.57 -5.60 1.87
N ILE A 70 1.68 -5.29 2.53
CA ILE A 70 2.47 -4.09 2.23
C ILE A 70 3.84 -4.56 1.76
N VAL A 71 4.31 -3.99 0.66
CA VAL A 71 5.61 -4.28 0.07
C VAL A 71 6.34 -2.97 -0.11
N SER A 72 7.55 -2.86 0.45
CA SER A 72 8.45 -1.73 0.16
C SER A 72 9.53 -2.17 -0.83
N PHE A 73 9.98 -1.24 -1.67
CA PHE A 73 10.90 -1.51 -2.76
C PHE A 73 11.70 -0.27 -3.14
N ASP A 74 12.88 -0.48 -3.71
CA ASP A 74 13.59 0.56 -4.43
C ASP A 74 13.15 0.50 -5.89
N ILE A 75 12.99 1.66 -6.52
CA ILE A 75 12.77 1.79 -7.96
C ILE A 75 14.01 2.37 -8.61
N SER A 76 14.51 1.69 -9.64
CA SER A 76 15.58 2.18 -10.50
C SER A 76 15.00 2.57 -11.86
N SER A 77 15.24 3.82 -12.24
CA SER A 77 14.79 4.41 -13.50
C SER A 77 15.88 5.29 -14.13
N SER A 78 15.68 5.71 -15.38
CA SER A 78 16.55 6.68 -16.04
C SER A 78 16.62 8.04 -15.33
N LYS A 79 15.66 8.34 -14.45
CA LYS A 79 15.59 9.57 -13.64
C LYS A 79 16.28 9.44 -12.28
N GLY A 80 16.86 8.28 -11.97
CA GLY A 80 17.49 7.99 -10.70
C GLY A 80 16.80 6.86 -9.92
N ASN A 81 17.32 6.63 -8.71
CA ASN A 81 16.76 5.68 -7.75
C ASN A 81 15.84 6.41 -6.77
N SER A 82 14.74 5.76 -6.38
CA SER A 82 13.89 6.27 -5.29
C SER A 82 13.28 5.12 -4.48
N PHE A 83 12.74 5.45 -3.31
CA PHE A 83 12.01 4.51 -2.49
C PHE A 83 10.53 4.51 -2.83
N GLY A 84 9.90 3.34 -2.74
CA GLY A 84 8.47 3.21 -2.89
C GLY A 84 7.87 2.09 -2.06
N TYR A 85 6.54 2.10 -2.01
CA TYR A 85 5.77 1.02 -1.41
C TYR A 85 4.49 0.77 -2.20
N CYS A 86 3.97 -0.45 -2.02
CA CYS A 86 2.72 -0.90 -2.59
C CYS A 86 1.86 -1.51 -1.48
N ILE A 87 0.58 -1.11 -1.46
CA ILE A 87 -0.45 -1.71 -0.62
C ILE A 87 -1.31 -2.60 -1.51
N LEU A 88 -1.37 -3.86 -1.14
CA LEU A 88 -2.12 -4.93 -1.80
C LEU A 88 -3.25 -5.38 -0.87
N THR A 89 -4.49 -5.40 -1.35
CA THR A 89 -5.62 -5.91 -0.56
C THR A 89 -6.07 -7.26 -1.11
N LYS A 90 -6.18 -8.25 -0.22
CA LYS A 90 -6.69 -9.59 -0.55
C LYS A 90 -8.18 -9.49 -0.87
N SER A 91 -8.57 -10.05 -2.01
CA SER A 91 -9.98 -10.15 -2.40
C SER A 91 -10.75 -11.03 -1.41
N ALA A 92 -11.99 -10.66 -1.12
CA ALA A 92 -12.87 -11.44 -0.25
C ALA A 92 -13.34 -12.75 -0.90
N PHE A 93 -13.33 -12.82 -2.23
CA PHE A 93 -13.93 -13.92 -3.00
C PHE A 93 -12.91 -14.81 -3.70
N ILE A 94 -11.66 -14.36 -3.79
CA ILE A 94 -10.58 -15.04 -4.54
C ILE A 94 -9.34 -14.98 -3.68
N ASP A 95 -8.56 -16.06 -3.60
CA ASP A 95 -7.28 -16.11 -2.87
C ASP A 95 -6.15 -15.36 -3.62
N LYS A 96 -6.44 -14.11 -4.02
CA LYS A 96 -5.54 -13.23 -4.76
C LYS A 96 -5.63 -11.80 -4.24
N PHE A 97 -4.58 -11.04 -4.47
CA PHE A 97 -4.47 -9.63 -4.09
C PHE A 97 -4.87 -8.70 -5.23
N LYS A 98 -5.18 -7.44 -4.92
CA LYS A 98 -5.27 -6.34 -5.87
C LYS A 98 -4.41 -5.17 -5.37
N ILE A 99 -3.77 -4.45 -6.28
CA ILE A 99 -3.08 -3.21 -5.93
C ILE A 99 -4.14 -2.18 -5.52
N ASN A 100 -4.03 -1.68 -4.29
CA ASN A 100 -4.85 -0.59 -3.79
C ASN A 100 -4.15 0.75 -3.97
N ASN A 101 -2.83 0.79 -3.72
CA ASN A 101 -2.02 1.98 -3.87
C ASN A 101 -0.56 1.60 -4.19
N VAL A 102 0.10 2.39 -5.03
CA VAL A 102 1.54 2.38 -5.23
C VAL A 102 2.02 3.82 -5.12
N ARG A 103 2.99 4.07 -4.25
CA ARG A 103 3.64 5.38 -4.10
C ARG A 103 5.15 5.21 -4.18
N SER A 104 5.82 6.16 -4.80
CA SER A 104 7.27 6.25 -4.86
C SER A 104 7.68 7.71 -4.88
N GLY A 105 8.86 8.02 -4.36
CA GLY A 105 9.33 9.40 -4.25
C GLY A 105 10.53 9.55 -3.35
N THR A 106 10.83 10.79 -3.00
CA THR A 106 11.99 11.19 -2.19
C THR A 106 11.66 11.37 -0.70
N GLU A 107 10.47 10.95 -0.26
CA GLU A 107 10.09 11.05 1.15
C GLU A 107 10.88 10.05 2.00
N THR A 108 11.37 10.48 3.16
CA THR A 108 12.06 9.59 4.11
C THR A 108 11.11 8.54 4.69
N ILE A 109 9.86 8.92 4.94
CA ILE A 109 8.84 8.09 5.57
C ILE A 109 7.47 8.42 5.02
N TYR A 110 6.70 7.38 4.75
CA TYR A 110 5.27 7.45 4.46
C TYR A 110 4.50 6.96 5.68
N LEU A 111 3.43 7.67 6.01
CA LEU A 111 2.60 7.40 7.18
C LEU A 111 1.12 7.11 6.82
N PRO A 112 0.83 6.14 5.94
CA PRO A 112 -0.54 5.85 5.56
C PRO A 112 -1.34 5.23 6.71
N VAL A 113 -2.62 5.60 6.77
CA VAL A 113 -3.64 4.92 7.57
C VAL A 113 -4.37 3.94 6.65
N ILE A 114 -4.17 2.65 6.89
CA ILE A 114 -4.78 1.58 6.10
C ILE A 114 -6.01 1.01 6.81
N SER A 115 -7.01 0.61 6.02
CA SER A 115 -8.16 -0.14 6.51
C SER A 115 -7.99 -1.62 6.22
N THR A 116 -8.23 -2.46 7.24
CA THR A 116 -8.22 -3.91 7.15
C THR A 116 -9.59 -4.46 7.55
N LYS A 117 -9.76 -5.79 7.51
CA LYS A 117 -11.00 -6.45 7.91
C LYS A 117 -11.43 -6.13 9.34
N ASN A 118 -10.49 -6.03 10.29
CA ASN A 118 -10.83 -5.84 11.71
C ASN A 118 -10.49 -4.46 12.28
N GLY A 119 -10.00 -3.51 11.49
CA GLY A 119 -9.74 -2.16 11.98
C GLY A 119 -8.94 -1.28 11.03
N LYS A 120 -8.42 -0.20 11.58
CA LYS A 120 -7.50 0.71 10.90
C LYS A 120 -6.13 0.64 11.56
N TYR A 121 -5.10 0.84 10.76
CA TYR A 121 -3.71 0.80 11.20
C TYR A 121 -2.97 2.00 10.64
N LEU A 122 -2.27 2.73 11.50
CA LEU A 122 -1.25 3.67 11.08
C LEU A 122 0.02 2.87 10.81
N VAL A 123 0.59 3.05 9.62
CA VAL A 123 1.77 2.32 9.17
C VAL A 123 2.89 3.32 8.93
N ALA A 124 4.07 3.05 9.47
CA ALA A 124 5.30 3.77 9.19
C ALA A 124 6.13 2.98 8.17
N ILE A 125 6.30 3.54 6.98
CA ILE A 125 6.98 2.92 5.84
C ILE A 125 8.12 3.82 5.41
N GLY A 126 9.37 3.40 5.59
CA GLY A 126 10.52 4.24 5.25
C GLY A 126 11.73 3.44 4.82
N GLU A 127 12.62 4.14 4.11
CA GLU A 127 13.95 3.69 3.76
C GLU A 127 15.00 4.42 4.62
N GLN A 128 16.06 3.69 4.95
CA GLN A 128 17.34 4.19 5.40
C GLN A 128 17.26 5.37 6.35
N TYR A 129 16.51 5.21 7.45
CA TYR A 129 16.58 6.18 8.54
C TYR A 129 18.04 6.39 8.90
N SER A 130 18.47 7.65 8.99
CA SER A 130 19.80 8.01 9.47
C SER A 130 20.15 7.10 10.63
N LYS A 131 21.34 6.47 10.65
CA LYS A 131 21.76 5.53 11.72
C LYS A 131 21.61 6.09 13.15
N LYS A 132 21.33 7.39 13.28
CA LYS A 132 21.03 8.10 14.51
C LYS A 132 19.57 7.94 14.97
N ALA A 133 18.60 7.83 14.05
CA ALA A 133 17.18 7.70 14.37
C ALA A 133 16.87 6.31 14.90
N THR A 134 16.24 6.27 16.08
CA THR A 134 15.87 5.03 16.77
C THR A 134 14.38 4.84 16.92
N TYR A 135 13.61 5.93 16.91
CA TYR A 135 12.16 5.88 16.84
C TYR A 135 11.59 7.13 16.18
N VAL A 136 10.34 7.04 15.73
CA VAL A 136 9.55 8.17 15.23
C VAL A 136 8.30 8.33 16.08
N LYS A 137 8.02 9.55 16.52
CA LYS A 137 6.72 9.92 17.11
C LYS A 137 5.85 10.52 16.02
N VAL A 138 4.59 10.08 15.98
CA VAL A 138 3.61 10.46 14.97
C VAL A 138 2.36 10.92 15.69
N LYS A 139 1.87 12.11 15.34
CA LYS A 139 0.63 12.65 15.87
C LYS A 139 -0.50 12.43 14.87
N LEU A 140 -1.50 11.65 15.27
CA LEU A 140 -2.68 11.37 14.44
C LEU A 140 -3.93 11.68 15.26
N ASN A 141 -4.62 12.75 14.85
CA ASN A 141 -5.69 13.37 15.62
C ASN A 141 -5.18 13.74 17.03
N ASP A 142 -5.88 13.31 18.08
CA ASP A 142 -5.50 13.56 19.48
C ASP A 142 -4.61 12.47 20.08
N ASN A 143 -4.08 11.55 19.26
CA ASN A 143 -3.29 10.42 19.72
C ASN A 143 -1.83 10.53 19.26
N ASN A 144 -0.91 10.09 20.12
CA ASN A 144 0.52 10.00 19.82
C ASN A 144 0.92 8.53 19.66
N TYR A 145 1.67 8.24 18.60
CA TYR A 145 2.15 6.90 18.28
C TYR A 145 3.67 6.92 18.16
N THR A 146 4.34 6.02 18.87
CA THR A 146 5.80 5.81 18.74
C THR A 146 6.07 4.54 17.92
N PHE A 147 6.96 4.61 16.94
CA PHE A 147 7.41 3.44 16.19
C PHE A 147 8.91 3.26 16.36
N ASP A 148 9.33 2.09 16.86
CA ASP A 148 10.73 1.77 17.07
C ASP A 148 11.38 1.31 15.76
N ILE A 149 12.41 2.04 15.33
CA ILE A 149 13.13 1.81 14.08
C ILE A 149 14.25 0.80 14.34
N THR A 150 14.00 -0.45 14.00
CA THR A 150 14.94 -1.56 14.22
C THR A 150 15.73 -1.95 12.97
N SER A 151 15.34 -1.44 11.81
CA SER A 151 15.91 -1.79 10.51
C SER A 151 15.97 -0.53 9.62
N PRO A 152 16.97 -0.42 8.74
CA PRO A 152 17.03 0.67 7.76
C PRO A 152 15.77 0.70 6.88
N TYR A 153 15.27 -0.45 6.44
CA TYR A 153 13.98 -0.55 5.77
C TYR A 153 12.94 -1.05 6.75
N CYS A 154 11.97 -0.20 7.12
CA CYS A 154 10.93 -0.59 8.06
C CYS A 154 9.53 -0.51 7.46
N ILE A 155 8.69 -1.47 7.83
CA ILE A 155 7.24 -1.38 7.71
C ILE A 155 6.69 -1.70 9.11
N LEU A 156 6.39 -0.66 9.88
CA LEU A 156 5.93 -0.77 11.27
C LEU A 156 4.46 -0.36 11.33
N HIS A 157 3.69 -0.92 12.26
CA HIS A 157 2.26 -0.62 12.33
C HIS A 157 1.72 -0.56 13.76
N LYS A 158 0.75 0.33 13.97
CA LYS A 158 -0.04 0.40 15.20
C LYS A 158 -1.52 0.51 14.87
N LYS A 159 -2.35 -0.20 15.62
CA LYS A 159 -3.79 -0.14 15.47
C LYS A 159 -4.29 1.23 15.92
N VAL A 160 -5.23 1.81 15.16
CA VAL A 160 -5.82 3.13 15.45
C VAL A 160 -7.34 3.01 15.58
N PRO A 161 -8.02 4.01 16.18
CA PRO A 161 -9.47 4.04 16.25
C PRO A 161 -10.14 3.85 14.88
N LYS A 162 -11.25 3.10 14.82
CA LYS A 162 -11.93 2.82 13.55
C LYS A 162 -12.51 4.09 12.88
N ASN A 163 -12.82 5.09 13.68
CA ASN A 163 -13.34 6.38 13.25
C ASN A 163 -12.26 7.37 12.77
N THR A 164 -10.97 6.99 12.73
CA THR A 164 -9.92 7.82 12.12
C THR A 164 -10.29 8.15 10.67
N SER A 165 -10.49 9.43 10.37
CA SER A 165 -10.92 9.92 9.05
C SER A 165 -9.76 10.07 8.06
N THR A 166 -8.58 10.43 8.55
CA THR A 166 -7.41 10.73 7.72
C THR A 166 -6.79 9.46 7.12
N SER A 167 -6.38 9.53 5.86
CA SER A 167 -5.70 8.44 5.13
C SER A 167 -4.18 8.46 5.26
N GLU A 168 -3.58 9.57 5.72
CA GLU A 168 -2.14 9.74 5.85
C GLU A 168 -1.82 10.84 6.87
N VAL A 169 -0.66 10.74 7.54
CA VAL A 169 -0.21 11.72 8.54
C VAL A 169 0.94 12.55 7.99
N ALA A 170 0.90 13.86 8.24
CA ALA A 170 1.98 14.79 7.92
C ALA A 170 2.86 15.16 9.13
N ASP A 171 2.34 15.05 10.36
CA ASP A 171 3.02 15.48 11.58
C ASP A 171 3.77 14.32 12.25
N PHE A 172 5.10 14.33 12.13
CA PHE A 172 5.99 13.35 12.73
C PHE A 172 7.35 13.96 13.08
N THR A 173 8.02 13.35 14.05
CA THR A 173 9.35 13.76 14.51
C THR A 173 10.21 12.53 14.80
N PHE A 174 11.44 12.53 14.30
CA PHE A 174 12.41 11.47 14.56
C PHE A 174 13.25 11.78 15.80
N TYR A 175 13.62 10.72 16.52
CA TYR A 175 14.41 10.84 17.73
C TYR A 175 15.56 9.83 17.75
N ASP A 176 16.67 10.25 18.35
CA ASP A 176 17.79 9.37 18.66
C ASP A 176 17.57 8.58 19.97
N LYS A 177 18.54 7.72 20.30
CA LYS A 177 18.52 6.89 21.53
C LYS A 177 18.52 7.69 22.83
N ASN A 178 18.87 8.97 22.79
CA ASN A 178 18.92 9.88 23.94
C ASN A 178 17.68 10.80 23.98
N GLU A 179 16.64 10.48 23.22
CA GLU A 179 15.42 11.27 23.08
C GLU A 179 15.63 12.66 22.48
N LYS A 180 16.76 12.87 21.78
CA LYS A 180 17.00 14.11 21.06
C LYS A 180 16.30 14.07 19.71
N GLU A 181 15.52 15.11 19.43
CA GLU A 181 14.91 15.33 18.12
C GLU A 181 16.00 15.45 17.04
N ILE A 182 15.76 14.76 15.92
CA ILE A 182 16.59 14.80 14.73
C ILE A 182 15.89 15.69 13.70
N PRO A 183 16.47 16.87 13.36
CA PRO A 183 15.92 17.74 12.33
C PRO A 183 15.79 17.01 11.00
N TYR A 184 14.76 17.35 10.22
CA TYR A 184 14.52 16.72 8.91
C TYR A 184 15.72 16.89 7.95
N SER A 185 16.46 18.00 8.03
CA SER A 185 17.69 18.22 7.26
C SER A 185 18.72 17.12 7.46
N ASP A 186 18.94 16.70 8.71
CA ASP A 186 19.98 15.75 9.11
C ASP A 186 19.62 14.31 8.70
N ILE A 187 18.36 14.09 8.34
CA ILE A 187 17.84 12.83 7.83
C ILE A 187 18.09 12.73 6.33
N MET A 188 17.96 13.85 5.61
CA MET A 188 18.11 13.92 4.16
C MET A 188 19.58 14.07 3.71
N GLU A 189 20.49 14.53 4.59
CA GLU A 189 21.91 14.79 4.29
C GLU A 189 22.76 13.54 3.93
N LYS A 190 22.16 12.34 3.84
CA LYS A 190 22.85 11.07 3.57
C LYS A 190 22.33 10.25 2.39
N LEU A 191 21.51 10.83 1.52
CA LEU A 191 21.14 10.26 0.21
C LEU A 191 21.94 10.92 -0.91
#